data_AF-A0A3D4KAI7-F1
#
_entry.id   AF-A0A3D4KAI7-F1
#
_cell.length_a   1.000
_cell.length_b   1.000
_cell.length_c   1.000
_cell.angle_alpha   90.00
_cell.angle_beta   90.00
_cell.angle_gamma   90.00
#
_symmetry.space_group_name_H-M   'P 1'
#
loop_
_entity.id
_entity.type
_entity.pdbx_description
1 polymer ?
#
loop_
_entity_poly.entity_id
_entity_poly.type
_entity_poly.pdbx_seq_one_letter_code
_entity_poly.pdbx_strand_id
1 'polypeptide(L)'
;IMTKKLTKILLSFCFITLSSCTITGGEMRRSVGLNKDAPDEFMVLPKRKLSIPEGIYLPKPGEQTSASQREASIEAKEEIFGIKAQNTKNKQASELENLLSARLARFKAEEGIRKKVNEEAEETYKGGITKAIIDPFSYNRGDSQIIEAQKENKRIQESLKKGKKVTGEGAKVTDKYNKLR
;
A
#
# COMPACT_ATOMS: atom_id res chain seq x y z
N ILE A 1 -29.69 84.92 1.70
CA ILE A 1 -28.44 84.74 0.89
C ILE A 1 -27.37 83.93 1.65
N MET A 2 -27.29 84.03 2.99
CA MET A 2 -26.29 83.31 3.82
C MET A 2 -26.44 81.78 3.82
N THR A 3 -27.67 81.24 3.83
CA THR A 3 -27.93 79.79 3.84
C THR A 3 -27.49 79.08 2.56
N LYS A 4 -27.62 79.74 1.40
CA LYS A 4 -27.18 79.20 0.10
C LYS A 4 -25.65 79.17 -0.07
N LYS A 5 -24.91 79.97 0.71
CA LYS A 5 -23.43 79.94 0.73
C LYS A 5 -22.95 78.82 1.64
N LEU A 6 -23.59 78.59 2.78
CA LEU A 6 -23.27 77.48 3.69
C LEU A 6 -23.49 76.11 3.04
N THR A 7 -24.59 75.91 2.32
CA THR A 7 -24.85 74.63 1.63
C THR A 7 -23.85 74.35 0.51
N LYS A 8 -23.37 75.38 -0.20
CA LYS A 8 -22.32 75.23 -1.22
C LYS A 8 -20.96 74.87 -0.61
N ILE A 9 -20.62 75.46 0.53
CA ILE A 9 -19.39 75.13 1.28
C ILE A 9 -19.45 73.68 1.77
N LEU A 10 -20.60 73.25 2.32
CA LEU A 10 -20.77 71.90 2.83
C LEU A 10 -20.76 70.85 1.70
N LEU A 11 -21.34 71.16 0.55
CA LEU A 11 -21.28 70.31 -0.64
C LEU A 11 -19.86 70.22 -1.20
N SER A 12 -19.12 71.33 -1.25
CA SER A 12 -17.71 71.35 -1.68
C SER A 12 -16.82 70.53 -0.74
N PHE A 13 -17.06 70.59 0.57
CA PHE A 13 -16.31 69.81 1.54
C PHE A 13 -16.56 68.30 1.39
N CYS A 14 -17.81 67.90 1.11
CA CYS A 14 -18.17 66.50 0.84
C CYS A 14 -17.49 65.97 -0.44
N PHE A 15 -17.36 66.78 -1.49
CA PHE A 15 -16.63 66.38 -2.69
C PHE A 15 -15.14 66.16 -2.45
N ILE A 16 -14.51 66.98 -1.59
CA ILE A 16 -13.08 66.84 -1.25
C ILE A 16 -12.83 65.56 -0.43
N THR A 17 -13.73 65.20 0.48
CA THR A 17 -13.61 63.97 1.28
C THR A 17 -13.84 62.70 0.45
N LEU A 18 -14.76 62.73 -0.53
CA LEU A 18 -14.95 61.59 -1.44
C LEU A 18 -13.75 61.37 -2.38
N SER A 19 -13.13 62.44 -2.89
CA SER A 19 -11.96 62.32 -3.78
C SER A 19 -10.70 61.80 -3.06
N SER A 20 -10.64 61.96 -1.74
CA SER A 20 -9.52 61.45 -0.92
C SER A 20 -9.59 59.93 -0.72
N CYS A 21 -10.78 59.33 -0.82
CA CYS A 21 -10.98 57.89 -0.67
C CYS A 21 -10.52 57.09 -1.91
N THR A 22 -10.53 57.71 -3.09
CA THR A 22 -10.06 57.06 -4.33
C THR A 22 -8.54 57.01 -4.47
N ILE A 23 -7.82 57.91 -3.79
CA ILE A 23 -6.34 57.98 -3.85
C ILE A 23 -5.71 56.91 -2.93
N THR A 24 -6.38 56.53 -1.84
CA THR A 24 -5.90 55.49 -0.90
C THR A 24 -6.34 54.06 -1.27
N GLY A 25 -7.22 53.90 -2.27
CA GLY A 25 -7.70 52.59 -2.73
C GLY A 25 -6.59 51.68 -3.26
N GLY A 26 -5.44 52.23 -3.67
CA GLY A 26 -4.28 51.44 -4.07
C GLY A 26 -3.64 50.65 -2.93
N GLU A 27 -3.58 51.23 -1.72
CA GLU A 27 -2.99 50.57 -0.53
C GLU A 27 -3.93 49.53 0.08
N MET A 28 -5.23 49.81 0.13
CA MET A 28 -6.23 48.84 0.58
C MET A 28 -6.33 47.64 -0.38
N ARG A 29 -6.21 47.84 -1.70
CA ARG A 29 -6.16 46.73 -2.67
C ARG A 29 -4.87 45.92 -2.58
N ARG A 30 -3.74 46.54 -2.18
CA ARG A 30 -2.49 45.83 -1.89
C ARG A 30 -2.56 45.02 -0.59
N SER A 31 -3.17 45.55 0.47
CA SER A 31 -3.31 44.83 1.75
C SER A 31 -4.25 43.61 1.67
N VAL A 32 -5.28 43.68 0.82
CA VAL A 32 -6.20 42.57 0.53
C VAL A 32 -5.63 41.62 -0.55
N GLY A 33 -4.44 41.90 -1.09
CA GLY A 33 -3.74 41.01 -2.04
C GLY A 33 -4.33 40.97 -3.45
N LEU A 34 -5.22 41.92 -3.79
CA LEU A 34 -5.88 42.03 -5.11
C LEU A 34 -4.94 42.58 -6.21
N ASN A 35 -3.82 43.21 -5.83
CA ASN A 35 -2.78 43.70 -6.74
C ASN A 35 -1.48 42.89 -6.59
N LYS A 36 -1.59 41.56 -6.52
CA LYS A 36 -0.42 40.69 -6.52
C LYS A 36 -0.08 40.33 -7.96
N ASP A 37 1.04 40.85 -8.46
CA ASP A 37 1.57 40.42 -9.75
C ASP A 37 1.83 38.90 -9.69
N ALA A 38 1.32 38.16 -10.68
CA ALA A 38 1.64 36.75 -10.78
C ALA A 38 3.16 36.63 -10.97
N PRO A 39 3.86 35.88 -10.11
CA PRO A 39 5.30 35.71 -10.27
C PRO A 39 5.57 35.04 -11.61
N ASP A 40 6.58 35.54 -12.32
CA ASP A 40 7.06 34.96 -13.57
C ASP A 40 7.32 33.45 -13.40
N GLU A 41 6.79 32.66 -14.34
CA GLU A 41 6.83 31.20 -14.34
C GLU A 41 8.26 30.64 -14.34
N PHE A 42 9.24 31.46 -14.72
CA PHE A 42 10.66 31.10 -14.72
C PHE A 42 11.45 31.72 -13.55
N MET A 43 10.84 32.54 -12.71
CA MET A 43 11.53 33.19 -11.59
C MET A 43 11.61 32.26 -10.37
N VAL A 44 12.81 31.73 -10.12
CA VAL A 44 13.09 30.94 -8.91
C VAL A 44 13.29 31.88 -7.72
N LEU A 45 12.26 31.98 -6.86
CA LEU A 45 12.36 32.72 -5.61
C LEU A 45 13.26 31.99 -4.61
N PRO A 46 14.24 32.67 -3.98
CA PRO A 46 15.07 32.07 -2.95
C PRO A 46 14.21 31.78 -1.71
N LYS A 47 13.97 30.49 -1.44
CA LYS A 47 13.32 30.05 -0.21
C LYS A 47 14.31 30.15 0.96
N ARG A 48 13.85 30.61 2.13
CA ARG A 48 14.63 30.51 3.36
C ARG A 48 15.00 29.04 3.60
N LYS A 49 16.21 28.81 4.12
CA LYS A 49 16.66 27.46 4.49
C LYS A 49 15.63 26.85 5.46
N LEU A 50 15.27 25.59 5.23
CA LEU A 50 14.38 24.85 6.12
C LEU A 50 15.12 24.63 7.45
N SER A 51 14.66 25.28 8.52
CA SER A 51 15.14 25.04 9.88
C SER A 51 14.12 24.21 10.64
N ILE A 52 14.59 23.21 11.37
CA ILE A 52 13.75 22.44 12.29
C ILE A 52 13.41 23.35 13.47
N PRO A 53 12.14 23.48 13.89
CA PRO A 53 11.77 24.30 15.03
C PRO A 53 12.35 23.73 16.33
N GLU A 54 12.61 24.61 17.30
CA GLU A 54 13.11 24.23 18.63
C GLU A 54 12.15 23.22 19.28
N GLY A 55 12.69 22.16 19.88
CA GLY A 55 11.92 21.10 20.54
C GLY A 55 11.54 19.91 19.67
N ILE A 56 11.74 19.94 18.35
CA ILE A 56 11.60 18.77 17.47
C ILE A 56 12.99 18.17 17.23
N TYR A 57 13.30 17.08 17.92
CA TYR A 57 14.52 16.31 17.68
C TYR A 57 14.15 15.04 16.92
N LEU A 58 14.85 14.80 15.81
CA LEU A 58 14.82 13.49 15.17
C LEU A 58 15.49 12.49 16.13
N PRO A 59 14.92 11.29 16.32
CA PRO A 59 15.61 10.25 17.09
C PRO A 59 16.96 9.97 16.43
N LYS A 60 18.00 9.76 17.23
CA LYS A 60 19.32 9.46 16.65
C LYS A 60 19.24 8.14 15.87
N PRO A 61 19.89 8.02 14.71
CA PRO A 61 19.94 6.76 13.98
C PRO A 61 20.47 5.64 14.91
N GLY A 62 19.65 4.62 15.16
CA GLY A 62 19.98 3.50 16.06
C GLY A 62 19.48 3.63 17.50
N GLU A 63 18.85 4.75 17.86
CA GLU A 63 18.18 4.88 19.16
C GLU A 63 16.89 4.07 19.11
N GLN A 64 16.86 2.94 19.84
CA GLN A 64 15.64 2.14 19.96
C GLN A 64 14.62 2.97 20.71
N THR A 65 13.67 3.54 19.97
CA THR A 65 12.47 4.13 20.55
C THR A 65 11.75 3.05 21.33
N SER A 66 11.76 3.15 22.65
CA SER A 66 11.02 2.28 23.59
C SER A 66 9.50 2.41 23.45
N ALA A 67 9.02 3.18 22.47
CA ALA A 67 7.63 3.20 22.05
C ALA A 67 7.27 1.90 21.31
N SER A 68 7.02 0.85 22.11
CA SER A 68 6.22 -0.33 21.78
C SER A 68 6.29 -0.81 20.32
N GLN A 69 7.48 -1.07 19.81
CA GLN A 69 7.59 -1.90 18.62
C GLN A 69 7.37 -3.35 19.07
N ARG A 70 6.11 -3.70 19.35
CA ARG A 70 5.72 -5.11 19.27
C ARG A 70 6.13 -5.53 17.88
N GLU A 71 6.93 -6.59 17.77
CA GLU A 71 7.28 -7.11 16.47
C GLU A 71 5.97 -7.32 15.70
N ALA A 72 5.85 -6.76 14.50
CA ALA A 72 4.62 -6.88 13.69
C ALA A 72 4.21 -8.36 13.49
N SER A 73 5.17 -9.28 13.63
CA SER A 73 4.98 -10.73 13.66
C SER A 73 4.15 -11.21 14.86
N ILE A 74 4.28 -10.59 16.02
CA ILE A 74 3.54 -10.90 17.24
C ILE A 74 2.12 -10.35 17.13
N GLU A 75 1.97 -9.10 16.70
CA GLU A 75 0.65 -8.48 16.49
C GLU A 75 -0.16 -9.20 15.42
N ALA A 76 0.47 -9.56 14.28
CA ALA A 76 -0.19 -10.36 13.25
C ALA A 76 -0.62 -11.74 13.76
N LYS A 77 0.17 -12.38 14.64
CA LYS A 77 -0.22 -13.67 15.25
C LYS A 77 -1.41 -13.51 16.18
N GLU A 78 -1.44 -12.45 16.99
CA GLU A 78 -2.56 -12.19 17.91
C GLU A 78 -3.86 -11.94 17.13
N GLU A 79 -3.80 -11.23 16.00
CA GLU A 79 -4.95 -10.95 15.14
C GLU A 79 -5.43 -12.21 14.39
N ILE A 80 -4.51 -12.98 13.80
CA ILE A 80 -4.85 -14.18 13.02
C ILE A 80 -5.42 -15.29 13.90
N PHE A 81 -4.84 -15.49 15.10
CA PHE A 81 -5.21 -16.59 15.98
C PHE A 81 -6.18 -16.18 17.10
N GLY A 82 -6.42 -14.88 17.30
CA GLY A 82 -7.26 -14.36 18.39
C GLY A 82 -6.69 -14.60 19.80
N ILE A 83 -5.44 -15.04 19.89
CA ILE A 83 -4.78 -15.38 21.15
C ILE A 83 -4.05 -14.13 21.63
N LYS A 84 -4.75 -13.22 22.32
CA LYS A 84 -4.06 -12.31 23.25
C LYS A 84 -3.26 -13.19 24.21
N ALA A 85 -1.98 -12.91 24.39
CA ALA A 85 -1.08 -13.64 25.28
C ALA A 85 -1.50 -13.53 26.77
N GLN A 86 -2.67 -14.05 27.12
CA GLN A 86 -3.05 -14.38 28.49
C GLN A 86 -2.71 -15.85 28.69
N ASN A 87 -1.57 -16.10 29.34
CA ASN A 87 -1.25 -17.32 30.09
C ASN A 87 -2.07 -18.56 29.71
N THR A 88 -1.81 -19.14 28.54
CA THR A 88 -2.32 -20.47 28.17
C THR A 88 -1.48 -21.53 28.89
N LYS A 89 -1.61 -21.61 30.22
CA LYS A 89 -1.21 -22.80 30.98
C LYS A 89 -2.37 -23.75 31.25
N ASN A 90 -3.62 -23.40 30.88
CA ASN A 90 -4.74 -24.31 31.14
C ASN A 90 -6.01 -24.05 30.30
N LYS A 91 -5.88 -23.92 28.97
CA LYS A 91 -7.02 -24.24 28.10
C LYS A 91 -6.82 -25.68 27.69
N GLN A 92 -7.57 -26.61 28.28
CA GLN A 92 -7.69 -27.96 27.76
C GLN A 92 -8.11 -27.83 26.30
N ALA A 93 -7.20 -28.22 25.39
CA ALA A 93 -7.49 -28.28 23.98
C ALA A 93 -8.76 -29.12 23.78
N SER A 94 -9.68 -28.63 22.95
CA SER A 94 -10.92 -29.34 22.64
C SER A 94 -10.60 -30.74 22.13
N GLU A 95 -11.47 -31.72 22.36
CA GLU A 95 -11.29 -33.09 21.85
C GLU A 95 -11.00 -33.10 20.34
N LEU A 96 -11.64 -32.20 19.60
CA LEU A 96 -11.39 -31.98 18.17
C LEU A 96 -9.97 -31.47 17.88
N GLU A 97 -9.46 -30.54 18.68
CA GLU A 97 -8.10 -29.98 18.53
C GLU A 97 -7.05 -31.04 18.81
N ASN A 98 -7.29 -31.93 19.79
CA ASN A 98 -6.41 -33.05 20.09
C ASN A 98 -6.40 -34.08 18.95
N LEU A 99 -7.57 -34.40 18.38
CA LEU A 99 -7.65 -35.30 17.21
C LEU A 99 -6.97 -34.71 15.98
N LEU A 100 -7.16 -33.41 15.72
CA LEU A 100 -6.49 -32.71 14.62
C LEU A 100 -4.98 -32.70 14.84
N SER A 101 -4.52 -32.36 16.05
CA SER A 101 -3.10 -32.33 16.39
C SER A 101 -2.45 -33.71 16.31
N ALA A 102 -3.11 -34.76 16.78
CA ALA A 102 -2.63 -36.14 16.65
C ALA A 102 -2.55 -36.60 15.19
N ARG A 103 -3.45 -36.12 14.32
CA ARG A 103 -3.40 -36.39 12.89
C ARG A 103 -2.29 -35.60 12.20
N LEU A 104 -2.07 -34.35 12.59
CA LEU A 104 -1.01 -33.49 12.05
C LEU A 104 0.39 -33.92 12.51
N ALA A 105 0.53 -34.41 13.75
CA ALA A 105 1.80 -34.91 14.29
C ALA A 105 2.34 -36.13 13.52
N ARG A 106 1.47 -36.87 12.79
CA ARG A 106 1.89 -37.95 11.88
C ARG A 106 2.61 -37.43 10.63
N PHE A 107 2.39 -36.17 10.28
CA PHE A 107 3.10 -35.49 9.19
C PHE A 107 4.30 -34.76 9.80
N LYS A 108 5.44 -35.44 9.87
CA LYS A 108 6.71 -34.79 10.21
C LYS A 108 6.99 -33.75 9.13
N ALA A 109 6.99 -32.47 9.49
CA ALA A 109 7.39 -31.41 8.58
C ALA A 109 8.83 -31.68 8.12
N GLU A 110 9.05 -31.66 6.80
CA GLU A 110 10.37 -31.81 6.21
C GLU A 110 11.27 -30.67 6.70
N GLU A 111 12.43 -31.02 7.26
CA GLU A 111 13.42 -30.03 7.68
C GLU A 111 13.90 -29.25 6.45
N GLY A 112 13.83 -27.91 6.51
CA GLY A 112 14.23 -27.08 5.38
C GLY A 112 13.16 -26.88 4.30
N ILE A 113 11.89 -27.24 4.52
CA ILE A 113 10.81 -26.98 3.55
C ILE A 113 10.76 -25.51 3.10
N ARG A 114 11.09 -24.56 3.97
CA ARG A 114 11.18 -23.13 3.62
C ARG A 114 12.28 -22.86 2.60
N LYS A 115 13.41 -23.55 2.71
CA LYS A 115 14.51 -23.41 1.76
C LYS A 115 14.08 -23.94 0.39
N LYS A 116 13.48 -25.13 0.35
CA LYS A 116 12.95 -25.74 -0.87
C LYS A 116 11.87 -24.89 -1.55
N VAL A 117 10.90 -24.39 -0.79
CA VAL A 117 9.86 -23.48 -1.31
C VAL A 117 10.47 -22.18 -1.85
N ASN A 118 11.46 -21.63 -1.16
CA ASN A 118 12.16 -20.44 -1.64
C ASN A 118 12.97 -20.73 -2.93
N GLU A 119 13.63 -21.88 -3.01
CA GLU A 119 14.35 -22.34 -4.20
C GLU A 119 13.39 -22.53 -5.39
N GLU A 120 12.23 -23.18 -5.19
CA GLU A 120 11.17 -23.34 -6.19
C GLU A 120 10.59 -21.99 -6.65
N ALA A 121 10.38 -21.06 -5.70
CA ALA A 121 9.93 -19.72 -6.00
C ALA A 121 10.97 -18.97 -6.84
N GLU A 122 12.24 -18.98 -6.45
CA GLU A 122 13.33 -18.35 -7.19
C GLU A 122 13.49 -18.94 -8.60
N GLU A 123 13.38 -20.26 -8.78
CA GLU A 123 13.39 -20.90 -10.10
C GLU A 123 12.22 -20.44 -10.98
N THR A 124 11.03 -20.31 -10.40
CA THR A 124 9.87 -19.74 -11.09
C THR A 124 10.11 -18.27 -11.49
N TYR A 125 10.83 -17.50 -10.66
CA TYR A 125 11.17 -16.09 -10.92
C TYR A 125 12.41 -15.87 -11.80
N LYS A 126 13.23 -16.89 -12.08
CA LYS A 126 14.38 -16.78 -13.01
C LYS A 126 13.98 -16.50 -14.47
N GLY A 127 12.68 -16.56 -14.77
CA GLY A 127 12.02 -16.06 -15.97
C GLY A 127 11.04 -14.89 -15.68
N GLY A 128 11.38 -14.04 -14.72
CA GLY A 128 10.54 -12.91 -14.31
C GLY A 128 10.21 -11.98 -15.48
N ILE A 129 9.15 -11.17 -15.28
CA ILE A 129 8.62 -10.19 -16.23
C ILE A 129 9.74 -9.35 -16.87
N THR A 130 10.80 -9.05 -16.10
CA THR A 130 11.99 -8.33 -16.55
C THR A 130 12.75 -9.03 -17.69
N LYS A 131 12.97 -10.35 -17.64
CA LYS A 131 13.59 -11.09 -18.76
C LYS A 131 12.66 -11.17 -19.97
N ALA A 132 11.35 -11.31 -19.76
CA ALA A 132 10.38 -11.28 -20.85
C ALA A 132 10.32 -9.90 -21.55
N ILE A 133 10.64 -8.82 -20.83
CA ILE A 133 10.74 -7.46 -21.39
C ILE A 133 12.08 -7.24 -22.09
N ILE A 134 13.19 -7.76 -21.52
CA ILE A 134 14.56 -7.54 -22.04
C ILE A 134 14.87 -8.44 -23.25
N ASP A 135 14.37 -9.67 -23.25
CA ASP A 135 14.54 -10.61 -24.37
C ASP A 135 13.27 -11.46 -24.57
N PRO A 136 12.30 -10.96 -25.35
CA PRO A 136 11.05 -11.67 -25.61
C PRO A 136 11.22 -12.90 -26.51
N PHE A 137 12.35 -13.05 -27.21
CA PHE A 137 12.58 -14.12 -28.17
C PHE A 137 13.32 -15.33 -27.56
N SER A 138 14.17 -15.11 -26.56
CA SER A 138 14.77 -16.22 -25.76
C SER A 138 13.95 -16.61 -24.54
N TYR A 139 12.84 -15.91 -24.27
CA TYR A 139 11.92 -16.21 -23.17
C TYR A 139 11.16 -17.52 -23.42
N ASN A 140 11.78 -18.64 -23.08
CA ASN A 140 11.08 -19.91 -22.95
C ASN A 140 10.50 -20.01 -21.54
N ARG A 141 9.23 -19.64 -21.38
CA ARG A 141 8.46 -19.98 -20.18
C ARG A 141 8.33 -21.50 -20.19
N GLY A 142 9.22 -22.17 -19.46
CA GLY A 142 9.37 -23.63 -19.48
C GLY A 142 8.01 -24.35 -19.47
N ASP A 143 7.96 -25.49 -20.16
CA ASP A 143 6.73 -26.20 -20.49
C ASP A 143 5.84 -26.42 -19.27
N SER A 144 4.89 -25.51 -19.07
CA SER A 144 3.92 -25.61 -18.00
C SER A 144 2.93 -26.69 -18.42
N GLN A 145 3.05 -27.86 -17.80
CA GLN A 145 2.12 -28.97 -17.96
C GLN A 145 0.72 -28.54 -17.49
N ILE A 146 -0.24 -28.37 -18.40
CA ILE A 146 -1.61 -28.01 -18.05
C ILE A 146 -2.41 -29.29 -17.89
N ILE A 147 -2.83 -29.58 -16.66
CA ILE A 147 -3.71 -30.72 -16.37
C ILE A 147 -5.16 -30.33 -16.68
N GLU A 148 -5.88 -31.21 -17.37
CA GLU A 148 -7.31 -31.01 -17.64
C GLU A 148 -8.17 -31.26 -16.38
N ALA A 149 -8.65 -30.17 -15.75
CA ALA A 149 -9.39 -30.24 -14.49
C ALA A 149 -10.61 -31.20 -14.51
N GLN A 150 -11.40 -31.20 -15.59
CA GLN A 150 -12.60 -32.04 -15.69
C GLN A 150 -12.26 -33.53 -15.79
N LYS A 151 -11.21 -33.87 -16.55
CA LYS A 151 -10.76 -35.27 -16.68
C LYS A 151 -10.08 -35.76 -15.42
N GLU A 152 -9.30 -34.88 -14.77
CA GLU A 152 -8.64 -35.20 -13.51
C GLU A 152 -9.65 -35.44 -12.38
N ASN A 153 -10.67 -34.60 -12.26
CA ASN A 153 -11.73 -34.80 -11.27
C ASN A 153 -12.44 -36.16 -11.44
N LYS A 154 -12.76 -36.54 -12.69
CA LYS A 154 -13.32 -37.86 -13.00
C LYS A 154 -12.40 -39.00 -12.57
N ARG A 155 -11.10 -38.91 -12.88
CA ARG A 155 -10.09 -39.91 -12.48
C ARG A 155 -10.00 -40.07 -10.96
N ILE A 156 -10.01 -38.97 -10.23
CA ILE A 156 -9.98 -38.96 -8.76
C ILE A 156 -11.24 -39.66 -8.22
N GLN A 157 -12.42 -39.30 -8.71
CA GLN A 157 -13.67 -39.92 -8.28
C GLN A 157 -13.71 -41.43 -8.55
N GLU A 158 -13.24 -41.87 -9.73
CA GLU A 158 -13.16 -43.29 -10.06
C GLU A 158 -12.14 -44.05 -9.20
N SER A 159 -11.00 -43.43 -8.88
CA SER A 159 -9.97 -44.03 -8.02
C SER A 159 -10.46 -44.21 -6.59
N LEU A 160 -11.17 -43.21 -6.07
CA LEU A 160 -11.81 -43.26 -4.75
C LEU A 160 -12.88 -44.35 -4.69
N LYS A 161 -13.75 -44.44 -5.72
CA LYS A 161 -14.76 -45.51 -5.84
C LYS A 161 -14.14 -46.91 -5.88
N LYS A 162 -12.96 -47.04 -6.49
CA LYS A 162 -12.20 -48.30 -6.58
C LYS A 162 -11.33 -48.57 -5.34
N GLY A 163 -11.36 -47.71 -4.32
CA GLY A 163 -10.55 -47.83 -3.11
C GLY A 163 -9.04 -47.72 -3.34
N LYS A 164 -8.63 -47.22 -4.52
CA LYS A 164 -7.21 -47.07 -4.88
C LYS A 164 -6.67 -45.76 -4.33
N LYS A 165 -5.38 -45.76 -3.97
CA LYS A 165 -4.68 -44.51 -3.61
C LYS A 165 -4.65 -43.59 -4.84
N VAL A 166 -5.02 -42.33 -4.64
CA VAL A 166 -4.99 -41.31 -5.69
C VAL A 166 -3.55 -40.87 -5.89
N THR A 167 -2.83 -41.53 -6.81
CA THR A 167 -1.52 -41.08 -7.30
C THR A 167 -1.72 -40.15 -8.49
N GLY A 168 -0.82 -39.20 -8.75
CA GLY A 168 -0.89 -38.30 -9.92
C GLY A 168 -0.60 -39.00 -11.26
N GLU A 169 -0.29 -40.28 -11.23
CA GLU A 169 0.02 -41.11 -12.38
C GLU A 169 -1.23 -41.29 -13.26
N GLY A 170 -1.13 -40.91 -14.54
CA GLY A 170 -2.21 -40.97 -15.51
C GLY A 170 -3.06 -39.70 -15.64
N ALA A 171 -2.67 -38.60 -14.98
CA ALA A 171 -3.25 -37.29 -15.25
C ALA A 171 -3.00 -36.91 -16.73
N LYS A 172 -4.07 -36.52 -17.43
CA LYS A 172 -3.94 -36.05 -18.82
C LYS A 172 -3.38 -34.63 -18.80
N VAL A 173 -2.11 -34.54 -19.18
CA VAL A 173 -1.38 -33.29 -19.37
C VAL A 173 -1.56 -32.83 -20.82
N THR A 174 -1.83 -31.55 -20.98
CA THR A 174 -1.88 -30.86 -22.27
C THR A 174 -0.83 -29.77 -22.29
N ASP A 175 -0.13 -29.62 -23.41
CA ASP A 175 0.79 -28.51 -23.62
C ASP A 175 0.01 -27.23 -23.90
N LYS A 176 0.40 -26.14 -23.23
CA LYS A 176 -0.26 -24.84 -23.32
C LYS A 176 -0.43 -24.34 -24.77
N TYR A 177 0.48 -24.71 -25.66
CA TYR A 177 0.50 -24.30 -27.06
C TYR A 177 -0.47 -25.07 -27.97
N ASN A 178 -0.94 -26.26 -27.55
CA ASN A 178 -1.87 -27.07 -28.35
C ASN A 178 -3.36 -26.73 -28.13
N LYS A 179 -3.70 -25.96 -27.09
CA LYS A 179 -5.09 -25.60 -26.78
C LYS A 179 -5.58 -24.33 -27.52
N LEU A 180 -4.67 -23.61 -28.17
CA LEU A 180 -4.93 -22.34 -28.87
C LEU A 180 -4.98 -22.48 -30.41
N ARG A 181 -4.87 -23.71 -30.92
CA ARG A 181 -5.11 -24.07 -32.33
C ARG A 181 -6.41 -24.86 -32.42
#